data_AF-A0A2C9KRR5-F1
#
_entry.id   AF-A0A2C9KRR5-F1
#
_cell.length_a   1.000
_cell.length_b   1.000
_cell.length_c   1.000
_cell.angle_alpha   90.00
_cell.angle_beta   90.00
_cell.angle_gamma   90.00
#
_symmetry.space_group_name_H-M   'P 1'
#
loop_
_entity.id
_entity.type
_entity.pdbx_description
1 polymer ?
#
loop_
_entity_poly.entity_id
_entity_poly.type
_entity_poly.pdbx_seq_one_letter_code
_entity_poly.pdbx_strand_id
1 'polypeptide(L)'
;PDFAKIKSWPCTEVTGWVFFWHHAEGVDPTWQVPSIDEIESGKWVCRGRTEHHINAHIEEIPENGADVVHLSQVHGPIMMAGIDLRTMWSKWWSFANHSWTAAWEQCPEPDGHIGQMNLVHKIFVFGYNLSIVNLNVQVKQVNILLVSNFPFESNI
;
A
#
# COMPACT_ATOMS: atom_id res chain seq x y z
N PRO A 1 14.61 37.19 18.34
CA PRO A 1 15.74 37.10 19.28
C PRO A 1 16.79 36.12 18.76
N ASP A 2 18.04 36.55 18.60
CA ASP A 2 19.08 35.76 17.91
C ASP A 2 19.58 34.54 18.71
N PHE A 3 19.25 34.49 20.00
CA PHE A 3 19.76 33.50 20.96
C PHE A 3 18.78 32.38 21.32
N ALA A 4 17.51 32.47 20.91
CA ALA A 4 16.50 31.46 21.18
C ALA A 4 16.10 30.78 19.87
N LYS A 5 16.67 29.60 19.62
CA LYS A 5 16.31 28.75 18.46
C LYS A 5 15.81 27.41 18.97
N ILE A 6 14.67 26.96 18.45
CA ILE A 6 14.13 25.62 18.66
C ILE A 6 14.37 24.78 17.41
N LYS A 7 14.41 23.46 17.56
CA LYS A 7 14.52 22.55 16.41
C LYS A 7 13.27 22.69 15.54
N SER A 8 13.48 22.99 14.26
CA SER A 8 12.46 23.02 13.22
C SER A 8 12.74 21.92 12.19
N TRP A 9 11.70 21.38 11.59
CA TRP A 9 11.81 20.39 10.52
C TRP A 9 11.24 20.97 9.22
N PRO A 10 11.84 20.68 8.06
CA PRO A 10 11.19 20.93 6.78
C PRO A 10 9.88 20.13 6.72
N CYS A 11 8.79 20.79 6.38
CA CYS A 11 7.47 20.16 6.25
C CYS A 11 6.91 20.41 4.85
N THR A 12 6.06 19.49 4.39
CA THR A 12 5.31 19.63 3.14
C THR A 12 3.90 19.11 3.32
N GLU A 13 2.94 19.76 2.66
CA GLU A 13 1.55 19.33 2.60
C GLU A 13 1.25 18.88 1.17
N VAL A 14 0.85 17.62 1.02
CA VAL A 14 0.53 17.05 -0.30
C VAL A 14 -0.52 15.96 -0.13
N THR A 15 -1.49 15.91 -1.05
CA THR A 15 -2.49 14.84 -1.12
C THR A 15 -3.32 14.73 0.18
N GLY A 16 -3.53 15.87 0.85
CA GLY A 16 -4.30 15.97 2.10
C GLY A 16 -3.55 15.49 3.35
N TRP A 17 -2.24 15.26 3.26
CA TRP A 17 -1.39 14.83 4.38
C TRP A 17 -0.26 15.83 4.64
N VAL A 18 0.15 15.90 5.91
CA VAL A 18 1.31 16.69 6.35
C VAL A 18 2.48 15.74 6.58
N PHE A 19 3.60 15.98 5.91
CA PHE A 19 4.85 15.24 6.07
C PHE A 19 5.93 16.15 6.65
N PHE A 20 6.85 15.58 7.42
CA PHE A 20 8.06 16.25 7.85
C PHE A 20 9.29 15.44 7.44
N TRP A 21 10.37 16.13 7.11
CA TRP A 21 11.63 15.53 6.74
C TRP A 21 12.49 15.23 7.96
N HIS A 22 13.08 14.04 8.00
CA HIS A 22 14.05 13.64 9.00
C HIS A 22 15.30 13.06 8.34
N HIS A 23 16.46 13.64 8.63
CA HIS A 23 17.76 13.05 8.33
C HIS A 23 18.62 13.05 9.58
N ALA A 24 19.29 11.94 9.90
CA ALA A 24 20.08 11.80 11.13
C ALA A 24 21.20 12.85 11.22
N GLU A 25 21.78 13.21 10.07
CA GLU A 25 22.84 14.23 9.94
C GLU A 25 22.31 15.65 9.68
N GLY A 26 20.98 15.84 9.64
CA GLY A 26 20.37 17.15 9.39
C GLY A 26 20.52 17.67 7.95
N VAL A 27 20.75 16.77 6.98
CA VAL A 27 20.76 17.11 5.55
C VAL A 27 19.35 17.50 5.09
N ASP A 28 19.27 18.50 4.21
CA ASP A 28 18.02 18.95 3.60
C ASP A 28 17.36 17.86 2.74
N PRO A 29 16.03 17.95 2.47
CA PRO A 29 15.32 16.99 1.64
C PRO A 29 15.98 16.82 0.27
N THR A 30 16.32 15.58 -0.09
CA THR A 30 16.91 15.24 -1.40
C THR A 30 15.88 14.79 -2.42
N TRP A 31 14.65 14.53 -1.99
CA TRP A 31 13.50 14.16 -2.82
C TRP A 31 12.22 14.80 -2.27
N GLN A 32 11.18 14.81 -3.09
CA GLN A 32 9.87 15.37 -2.75
C GLN A 32 8.82 14.27 -2.76
N VAL A 33 7.87 14.35 -1.81
CA VAL A 33 6.72 13.43 -1.79
C VAL A 33 5.88 13.70 -3.04
N PRO A 34 5.61 12.67 -3.87
CA PRO A 34 4.83 12.87 -5.09
C PRO A 34 3.38 13.20 -4.77
N SER A 35 2.78 14.10 -5.55
CA SER A 35 1.33 14.32 -5.54
C SER A 35 0.61 13.19 -6.28
N ILE A 36 -0.60 12.88 -5.84
CA ILE A 36 -1.50 11.95 -6.55
C ILE A 36 -2.61 12.78 -7.20
N ASP A 37 -2.51 12.96 -8.52
CA ASP A 37 -3.39 13.84 -9.30
C ASP A 37 -4.88 13.48 -9.12
N GLU A 38 -5.22 12.20 -8.99
CA GLU A 38 -6.59 11.77 -8.76
C GLU A 38 -7.15 12.24 -7.41
N ILE A 39 -6.30 12.40 -6.39
CA ILE A 39 -6.71 12.93 -5.09
C ILE A 39 -6.77 14.47 -5.15
N GLU A 40 -5.78 15.12 -5.75
CA GLU A 40 -5.75 16.59 -5.90
C GLU A 40 -6.92 17.11 -6.74
N SER A 41 -7.30 16.37 -7.80
CA SER A 41 -8.48 16.68 -8.63
C SER A 41 -9.81 16.33 -7.98
N GLY A 42 -9.81 15.67 -6.82
CA GLY A 42 -11.01 15.20 -6.14
C GLY A 42 -11.71 14.00 -6.80
N LYS A 43 -11.10 13.40 -7.84
CA LYS A 43 -11.60 12.16 -8.48
C LYS A 43 -11.61 11.00 -7.49
N TRP A 44 -10.59 10.94 -6.63
CA TRP A 44 -10.51 10.01 -5.52
C TRP A 44 -10.77 10.74 -4.21
N VAL A 45 -11.72 10.23 -3.44
CA VAL A 45 -12.10 10.78 -2.13
C VAL A 45 -11.85 9.74 -1.05
N CYS A 46 -11.31 10.18 0.08
CA CYS A 46 -11.08 9.32 1.23
C CYS A 46 -12.42 8.76 1.74
N ARG A 47 -12.55 7.43 1.81
CA ARG A 47 -13.76 6.73 2.31
C ARG A 47 -13.60 6.19 3.73
N GLY A 48 -12.40 6.23 4.30
CA GLY A 48 -12.12 5.74 5.64
C GLY A 48 -10.63 5.81 5.97
N ARG A 49 -10.32 5.77 7.27
CA ARG A 49 -8.96 5.77 7.82
C ARG A 49 -8.90 4.79 8.99
N THR A 50 -7.82 4.01 9.04
CA THR A 50 -7.52 3.12 10.15
C THR A 50 -6.16 3.47 10.72
N GLU A 51 -6.01 3.37 12.04
CA GLU A 51 -4.77 3.64 12.76
C GLU A 51 -4.53 2.54 13.78
N HIS A 52 -3.27 2.15 13.91
CA HIS A 52 -2.87 1.06 14.78
C HIS A 52 -1.60 1.44 15.53
N HIS A 53 -1.58 1.12 16.82
CA HIS A 53 -0.34 1.13 17.61
C HIS A 53 0.27 -0.27 17.57
N ILE A 54 1.51 -0.34 17.10
CA ILE A 54 2.24 -1.60 16.93
C ILE A 54 3.52 -1.50 17.77
N ASN A 55 3.78 -2.54 18.57
CA ASN A 55 4.99 -2.63 19.38
C ASN A 55 6.04 -3.51 18.68
N ALA A 56 6.58 -2.99 17.58
CA ALA A 56 7.58 -3.66 16.75
C ALA A 56 8.57 -2.64 16.17
N HIS A 57 9.68 -3.10 15.60
CA HIS A 57 10.60 -2.22 14.90
C HIS A 57 9.94 -1.66 13.63
N ILE A 58 10.28 -0.43 13.23
CA ILE A 58 9.62 0.24 12.09
C ILE A 58 9.88 -0.48 10.76
N GLU A 59 10.99 -1.23 10.67
CA GLU A 59 11.35 -2.01 9.48
C GLU A 59 10.43 -3.23 9.25
N GLU A 60 9.77 -3.73 10.29
CA GLU A 60 8.93 -4.94 10.20
C GLU A 60 7.72 -4.74 9.29
N ILE A 61 7.18 -3.52 9.19
CA ILE A 61 5.98 -3.25 8.37
C ILE A 61 6.32 -3.18 6.87
N PRO A 62 7.36 -2.43 6.44
CA PRO A 62 7.77 -2.40 5.03
C PRO A 62 8.20 -3.75 4.46
N GLU A 63 8.74 -4.67 5.27
CA GLU A 63 9.15 -6.00 4.80
C GLU A 63 8.00 -6.81 4.17
N ASN A 64 6.75 -6.55 4.58
CA ASN A 64 5.57 -7.16 3.96
C ASN A 64 5.47 -6.89 2.45
N GLY A 65 6.01 -5.77 1.98
CA GLY A 65 6.02 -5.45 0.54
C GLY A 65 6.81 -6.47 -0.28
N ALA A 66 7.95 -6.95 0.26
CA ALA A 66 8.81 -7.91 -0.42
C ALA A 66 8.30 -9.36 -0.31
N ASP A 67 7.61 -9.72 0.78
CA ASP A 67 7.07 -11.06 0.99
C ASP A 67 5.77 -11.26 0.18
N VAL A 68 5.84 -11.56 -1.10
CA VAL A 68 4.62 -11.83 -1.89
C VAL A 68 3.86 -13.10 -1.44
N VAL A 69 4.50 -13.99 -0.68
CA VAL A 69 3.91 -15.28 -0.27
C VAL A 69 2.85 -15.07 0.81
N HIS A 70 3.03 -14.08 1.71
CA HIS A 70 2.05 -13.79 2.77
C HIS A 70 0.66 -13.52 2.19
N LEU A 71 0.55 -12.93 0.99
CA LEU A 71 -0.73 -12.62 0.33
C LEU A 71 -1.63 -13.84 0.22
N SER A 72 -1.07 -15.00 -0.14
CA SER A 72 -1.83 -16.24 -0.25
C SER A 72 -2.29 -16.79 1.11
N GLN A 73 -1.55 -16.48 2.17
CA GLN A 73 -1.74 -17.08 3.50
C GLN A 73 -2.69 -16.26 4.38
N VAL A 74 -2.54 -14.93 4.38
CA VAL A 74 -3.31 -14.03 5.25
C VAL A 74 -4.41 -13.25 4.52
N HIS A 75 -4.34 -13.13 3.19
CA HIS A 75 -5.38 -12.47 2.37
C HIS A 75 -6.20 -13.45 1.50
N GLY A 76 -5.90 -14.74 1.59
CA GLY A 76 -6.61 -15.81 0.86
C GLY A 76 -8.07 -16.03 1.30
N PRO A 77 -8.37 -16.12 2.60
CA PRO A 77 -9.75 -16.22 3.06
C PRO A 77 -10.55 -14.95 2.69
N ILE A 78 -11.86 -15.10 2.50
CA ILE A 78 -12.71 -13.92 2.30
C ILE A 78 -12.75 -13.05 3.55
N MET A 79 -13.01 -11.75 3.39
CA MET A 79 -13.02 -10.78 4.50
C MET A 79 -13.96 -11.19 5.66
N MET A 80 -15.05 -11.90 5.37
CA MET A 80 -15.99 -12.40 6.39
C MET A 80 -15.44 -13.53 7.26
N ALA A 81 -14.33 -14.16 6.86
CA ALA A 81 -13.67 -15.20 7.64
C ALA A 81 -12.97 -14.66 8.91
N GLY A 82 -12.88 -13.33 9.04
CA GLY A 82 -12.30 -12.65 10.19
C GLY A 82 -10.78 -12.60 10.15
N ILE A 83 -10.19 -12.14 11.25
CA ILE A 83 -8.75 -11.83 11.36
C ILE A 83 -7.99 -12.81 12.27
N ASP A 84 -8.68 -13.75 12.92
CA ASP A 84 -8.02 -14.74 13.77
C ASP A 84 -7.36 -15.81 12.89
N LEU A 85 -6.02 -15.78 12.86
CA LEU A 85 -5.18 -16.70 12.08
C LEU A 85 -5.48 -18.18 12.38
N ARG A 86 -6.01 -18.50 13.56
CA ARG A 86 -6.34 -19.88 13.95
C ARG A 86 -7.62 -20.39 13.28
N THR A 87 -8.50 -19.51 12.83
CA THR A 87 -9.87 -19.87 12.41
C THR A 87 -10.26 -19.32 11.03
N MET A 88 -9.49 -18.38 10.46
CA MET A 88 -9.81 -17.77 9.16
C MET A 88 -9.87 -18.78 8.00
N TRP A 89 -9.16 -19.91 8.08
CA TRP A 89 -9.20 -20.99 7.10
C TRP A 89 -10.26 -22.08 7.41
N SER A 90 -11.22 -21.79 8.28
CA SER A 90 -12.28 -22.74 8.64
C SER A 90 -13.16 -23.11 7.43
N LYS A 91 -13.72 -24.33 7.48
CA LYS A 91 -14.58 -24.88 6.41
C LYS A 91 -15.86 -24.06 6.15
N TRP A 92 -16.27 -23.20 7.09
CA TRP A 92 -17.47 -22.38 6.94
C TRP A 92 -17.33 -21.34 5.83
N TRP A 93 -16.12 -20.82 5.61
CA TRP A 93 -15.83 -19.77 4.64
C TRP A 93 -15.00 -20.26 3.44
N SER A 94 -14.64 -21.54 3.40
CA SER A 94 -13.80 -22.11 2.34
C SER A 94 -14.49 -22.23 0.98
N PHE A 95 -15.77 -21.88 0.87
CA PHE A 95 -16.48 -21.85 -0.41
C PHE A 95 -16.02 -20.70 -1.29
N ALA A 96 -15.39 -19.66 -0.72
CA ALA A 96 -14.84 -18.54 -1.49
C ALA A 96 -13.43 -18.19 -1.00
N ASN A 97 -12.58 -17.74 -1.91
CA ASN A 97 -11.23 -17.28 -1.59
C ASN A 97 -10.73 -16.26 -2.62
N HIS A 98 -9.71 -15.53 -2.20
CA HIS A 98 -8.93 -14.65 -3.05
C HIS A 98 -7.63 -15.35 -3.47
N SER A 99 -7.26 -15.19 -4.74
CA SER A 99 -5.95 -15.53 -5.25
C SER A 99 -5.22 -14.24 -5.58
N TRP A 100 -4.03 -14.09 -5.02
CA TRP A 100 -3.16 -12.95 -5.23
C TRP A 100 -1.88 -13.43 -5.91
N THR A 101 -1.51 -12.80 -7.02
CA THR A 101 -0.19 -13.00 -7.65
C THR A 101 0.45 -11.65 -7.85
N ALA A 102 1.70 -11.50 -7.41
CA ALA A 102 2.43 -10.26 -7.47
C ALA A 102 3.80 -10.47 -8.11
N ALA A 103 4.25 -9.50 -8.90
CA ALA A 103 5.60 -9.46 -9.44
C ALA A 103 6.18 -8.05 -9.27
N TRP A 104 7.41 -7.99 -8.76
CA TRP A 104 8.15 -6.75 -8.58
C TRP A 104 9.08 -6.50 -9.77
N GLU A 105 9.12 -5.26 -10.21
CA GLU A 105 9.99 -4.74 -11.24
C GLU A 105 10.53 -3.38 -10.77
N GLN A 106 11.75 -3.04 -11.19
CA GLN A 106 12.30 -1.71 -10.97
C GLN A 106 11.74 -0.77 -12.05
N CYS A 107 11.35 0.45 -11.68
CA CYS A 107 11.02 1.46 -12.68
C CYS A 107 12.26 1.79 -13.55
N PRO A 108 12.07 2.10 -14.85
CA PRO A 108 13.18 2.55 -15.68
C PRO A 108 13.73 3.90 -15.21
N GLU A 109 14.97 4.20 -15.58
CA GLU A 109 15.59 5.52 -15.34
C GLU A 109 14.71 6.66 -15.91
N PRO A 110 14.60 7.81 -15.22
CA PRO A 110 15.36 8.23 -14.02
C PRO A 110 14.80 7.71 -12.68
N ASP A 111 13.70 6.97 -12.70
CA ASP A 111 12.97 6.54 -11.49
C ASP A 111 13.45 5.19 -10.95
N GLY A 112 14.70 4.80 -11.21
CA GLY A 112 15.25 3.50 -10.79
C GLY A 112 15.18 3.24 -9.28
N HIS A 113 15.02 4.28 -8.47
CA HIS A 113 14.82 4.16 -7.02
C HIS A 113 13.41 3.72 -6.61
N ILE A 114 12.45 3.63 -7.55
CA ILE A 114 11.06 3.26 -7.32
C ILE A 114 10.86 1.78 -7.66
N GLY A 115 10.34 1.03 -6.69
CA GLY A 115 9.86 -0.34 -6.92
C GLY A 115 8.44 -0.31 -7.46
N GLN A 116 8.15 -1.10 -8.49
CA GLN A 116 6.81 -1.27 -9.05
C GLN A 116 6.36 -2.72 -8.89
N MET A 117 5.18 -2.92 -8.30
CA MET A 117 4.55 -4.23 -8.18
C MET A 117 3.30 -4.29 -9.06
N ASN A 118 3.24 -5.31 -9.92
CA ASN A 118 2.03 -5.68 -10.63
C ASN A 118 1.31 -6.76 -9.82
N LEU A 119 0.14 -6.42 -9.26
CA LEU A 119 -0.68 -7.29 -8.44
C LEU A 119 -1.94 -7.70 -9.21
N VAL A 120 -2.14 -9.01 -9.38
CA VAL A 120 -3.35 -9.58 -9.96
C VAL A 120 -4.15 -10.23 -8.84
N HIS A 121 -5.39 -9.78 -8.69
CA HIS A 121 -6.37 -10.30 -7.74
C HIS A 121 -7.48 -11.04 -8.49
N LYS A 122 -7.78 -12.25 -8.03
CA LYS A 122 -8.88 -13.07 -8.55
C LYS A 122 -9.74 -13.59 -7.42
N ILE A 123 -11.05 -13.69 -7.66
CA ILE A 123 -11.99 -14.26 -6.69
C ILE A 123 -12.48 -15.60 -7.20
N PHE A 124 -12.37 -16.63 -6.36
CA PHE A 124 -12.92 -17.95 -6.62
C PHE A 124 -14.11 -18.20 -5.71
N VAL A 125 -15.20 -18.72 -6.28
CA VAL A 125 -16.39 -19.16 -5.55
C VAL A 125 -16.74 -20.57 -6.00
N PHE A 126 -16.85 -21.50 -5.06
CA PHE A 126 -16.96 -22.94 -5.29
C PHE A 126 -15.88 -23.50 -6.24
N GLY A 127 -14.70 -22.89 -6.24
CA GLY A 127 -13.58 -23.26 -7.12
C GLY A 127 -13.64 -22.65 -8.53
N TYR A 128 -14.68 -21.89 -8.86
CA TYR A 128 -14.82 -21.21 -10.15
C TYR A 128 -14.35 -19.76 -10.05
N ASN A 129 -13.53 -19.33 -11.01
CA ASN A 129 -13.04 -17.95 -11.11
C ASN A 129 -14.17 -17.01 -11.58
N LEU A 130 -14.49 -16.01 -10.78
CA LEU A 130 -15.42 -14.94 -11.14
C LEU A 130 -14.67 -13.84 -11.89
N SER A 131 -14.52 -14.00 -13.21
CA SER A 131 -13.69 -13.10 -14.02
C SER A 131 -14.10 -11.63 -13.99
N ILE A 132 -15.39 -11.33 -13.78
CA ILE A 132 -15.95 -9.97 -13.73
C ILE A 132 -15.40 -9.11 -12.57
N VAL A 133 -14.85 -9.74 -11.53
CA VAL A 133 -14.29 -9.05 -10.35
C VAL A 133 -12.76 -9.15 -10.27
N ASN A 134 -12.11 -9.63 -11.32
CA ASN A 134 -10.65 -9.68 -11.35
C ASN A 134 -10.09 -8.26 -11.45
N LEU A 135 -9.06 -7.99 -10.65
CA LEU A 135 -8.41 -6.68 -10.61
C LEU A 135 -6.94 -6.85 -10.96
N ASN A 136 -6.43 -5.96 -11.80
CA ASN A 136 -5.01 -5.77 -12.01
C ASN A 136 -4.65 -4.41 -11.40
N VAL A 137 -3.73 -4.40 -10.46
CA VAL A 137 -3.35 -3.23 -9.67
C VAL A 137 -1.87 -3.00 -9.85
N GLN A 138 -1.48 -1.76 -10.10
CA GLN A 138 -0.07 -1.38 -10.11
C GLN A 138 0.22 -0.61 -8.83
N VAL A 139 1.19 -1.08 -8.05
CA VAL A 139 1.63 -0.43 -6.83
C VAL A 139 3.03 0.12 -7.06
N LYS A 140 3.25 1.37 -6.70
CA LYS A 140 4.56 2.01 -6.69
C LYS A 140 5.00 2.22 -5.25
N GLN A 141 6.19 1.74 -4.93
CA GLN A 141 6.85 1.97 -3.66
C GLN A 141 7.90 3.07 -3.84
N VAL A 142 7.62 4.22 -3.26
CA VAL A 142 8.52 5.37 -3.23
C VAL A 142 9.09 5.45 -1.82
N ASN A 143 10.23 4.79 -1.60
CA ASN A 143 10.87 4.66 -0.29
C ASN A 143 9.96 3.92 0.72
N ILE A 144 9.74 4.46 1.94
CA ILE A 144 8.80 3.88 2.92
C ILE A 144 7.32 4.12 2.56
N LEU A 145 7.03 4.99 1.57
CA LEU A 145 5.67 5.29 1.15
C LEU A 145 5.23 4.29 0.07
N LEU A 146 4.08 3.66 0.30
CA LEU A 146 3.39 2.82 -0.68
C LEU A 146 2.26 3.61 -1.33
N VAL A 147 2.27 3.70 -2.67
CA VAL A 147 1.22 4.32 -3.48
C VAL A 147 0.64 3.27 -4.42
N SER A 148 -0.63 2.91 -4.23
CA SER A 148 -1.31 1.94 -5.10
C SER A 148 -2.23 2.64 -6.11
N ASN A 149 -2.04 2.36 -7.40
CA ASN A 149 -2.96 2.78 -8.46
C ASN A 149 -3.89 1.63 -8.84
N PHE A 150 -5.20 1.85 -8.69
CA PHE A 150 -6.24 0.93 -9.14
C PHE A 150 -6.77 1.41 -10.49
N PRO A 151 -6.37 0.79 -11.62
CA PRO A 151 -7.01 1.05 -12.90
C PRO A 151 -8.40 0.42 -12.88
N PHE A 152 -9.40 1.14 -12.37
CA PHE A 152 -10.80 0.84 -12.66
C PHE A 152 -11.11 1.35 -14.07
N GLU A 153 -10.80 0.55 -15.09
CA GLU A 153 -11.51 0.65 -16.37
C GLU A 153 -12.80 -0.17 -16.25
N SER A 154 -13.86 0.47 -15.74
CA SER A 154 -15.20 -0.10 -15.86
C SER A 154 -15.65 0.07 -17.31
N ASN A 155 -15.52 -0.98 -18.13
CA ASN A 155 -16.33 -1.10 -19.34
C ASN A 155 -17.77 -1.41 -18.90
N ILE A 156 -18.53 -0.35 -18.63
CA ILE A 156 -20.00 -0.38 -18.69
C ILE A 156 -20.41 0.50 -19.86
#